data_AF-A0A7W1R9A3-F1
#
_entry.id   AF-A0A7W1R9A3-F1
#
_cell.length_a   1.000
_cell.length_b   1.000
_cell.length_c   1.000
_cell.angle_alpha   90.00
_cell.angle_beta   90.00
_cell.angle_gamma   90.00
#
_symmetry.space_group_name_H-M   'P 1'
#
loop_
_entity.id
_entity.type
_entity.pdbx_description
1 polymer ?
#
loop_
_entity_poly.entity_id
_entity_poly.type
_entity_poly.pdbx_seq_one_letter_code
_entity_poly.pdbx_strand_id
1 'polypeptide(L)'
;MIFLCFAENSIQLVPDGTLFLHIALILVMVFVLNATLFKPINRILEERERRTRGRSGDARDTLRRVEEKLNLYERTLRDARSEGYRLMEQERATALRERQIKLDAGREEIGRSVAEQKDTINAQVESARETLKAESVQIAAEIGAHILHRPVSPSAISGLSSGA
;
A
#
# COMPACT_ATOMS: atom_id res chain seq x y z
N MET A 1 -6.68 50.32 82.15
CA MET A 1 -5.36 50.89 81.81
C MET A 1 -4.30 50.21 82.67
N ILE A 2 -3.63 49.18 82.15
CA ILE A 2 -2.37 48.69 82.73
C ILE A 2 -1.32 49.15 81.74
N PHE A 3 -0.81 50.34 82.04
CA PHE A 3 0.14 51.09 81.23
C PHE A 3 1.53 50.50 81.46
N LEU A 4 2.15 50.10 80.36
CA LEU A 4 3.60 50.00 80.11
C LEU A 4 4.51 50.36 81.29
N CYS A 5 5.05 49.33 81.95
CA CYS A 5 6.27 49.44 82.75
C CYS A 5 7.43 48.92 81.90
N PHE A 6 7.86 49.76 80.95
CA PHE A 6 9.14 49.64 80.24
C PHE A 6 9.99 50.82 80.66
N ALA A 7 10.84 50.64 81.67
CA ALA A 7 12.11 51.36 81.81
C ALA A 7 12.90 50.77 82.98
N GLU A 8 14.18 50.52 82.73
CA GLU A 8 15.25 50.21 83.69
C GLU A 8 15.29 48.79 84.28
N ASN A 9 15.70 47.84 83.45
CA ASN A 9 16.77 46.94 83.86
C ASN A 9 17.88 47.03 82.81
N SER A 10 19.01 47.57 83.22
CA SER A 10 20.27 47.53 82.50
C SER A 10 20.48 46.15 81.90
N ILE A 11 20.70 46.10 80.58
CA ILE A 11 21.20 44.91 79.90
C ILE A 11 22.65 44.75 80.38
N GLN A 12 22.78 44.17 81.56
CA GLN A 12 24.02 43.73 82.13
C GLN A 12 24.32 42.40 81.44
N LEU A 13 25.25 42.39 80.47
CA LEU A 13 25.83 41.18 79.88
C LEU A 13 26.72 40.48 80.92
N VAL A 14 26.16 40.12 82.06
CA VAL A 14 26.79 39.20 83.00
C VAL A 14 26.35 37.79 82.57
N PRO A 15 27.27 36.82 82.43
CA PRO A 15 26.93 35.46 82.03
C PRO A 15 26.18 34.73 83.16
N ASP A 16 24.92 35.10 83.37
CA ASP A 16 24.00 34.44 84.30
C ASP A 16 23.06 33.51 83.51
N GLY A 17 22.67 32.39 84.12
CA GLY A 17 21.89 31.31 83.48
C GLY A 17 20.58 31.74 82.82
N THR A 18 20.11 32.95 83.09
CA THR A 18 18.98 33.59 82.42
C THR A 18 19.23 33.83 80.93
N LEU A 19 20.47 34.06 80.49
CA LEU A 19 20.81 34.20 79.07
C LEU A 19 20.66 32.87 78.33
N PHE A 20 21.08 31.76 78.93
CA PHE A 20 20.83 30.42 78.40
C PHE A 20 19.33 30.10 78.34
N LEU A 21 18.57 30.52 79.36
CA LEU A 21 17.10 30.37 79.35
C LEU A 21 16.44 31.19 78.23
N HIS A 22 16.88 32.43 77.99
CA HIS A 22 16.38 33.26 76.89
C HIS A 22 16.73 32.67 75.52
N ILE A 23 17.95 32.15 75.33
CA ILE A 23 18.34 31.46 74.10
C ILE A 23 17.47 30.22 73.90
N ALA A 24 17.27 29.41 74.94
CA ALA A 24 16.40 28.24 74.88
C ALA A 24 14.96 28.62 74.49
N LEU A 25 14.41 29.70 75.07
CA LEU A 25 13.08 30.20 74.73
C LEU A 25 12.98 30.65 73.26
N ILE A 26 13.98 31.38 72.76
CA ILE A 26 14.02 31.81 71.35
C ILE A 26 14.12 30.59 70.43
N LEU A 27 14.95 29.60 70.75
CA LEU A 27 15.07 28.37 69.96
C LEU A 27 13.74 27.59 69.94
N VAL A 28 13.06 27.47 71.07
CA VAL A 28 11.73 26.84 71.15
C VAL A 28 10.72 27.63 70.32
N MET A 29 10.72 28.97 70.41
CA MET A 29 9.84 29.83 69.61
C MET A 29 10.08 29.67 68.11
N VAL A 30 11.35 29.68 67.68
CA VAL A 30 11.73 29.46 66.27
C VAL A 30 11.30 28.07 65.81
N PHE A 31 11.49 27.04 66.64
CA PHE A 31 11.06 25.68 66.32
C PHE A 31 9.54 25.59 66.14
N VAL A 32 8.78 26.17 67.08
CA VAL A 32 7.31 26.22 67.01
C VAL A 32 6.85 27.00 65.79
N LEU A 33 7.46 28.15 65.49
CA LEU A 33 7.10 28.97 64.34
C LEU A 33 7.45 28.29 63.02
N ASN A 34 8.59 27.60 62.95
CA ASN A 34 8.99 26.81 61.80
C ASN A 34 8.00 25.68 61.50
N ALA A 35 7.58 24.95 62.55
CA ALA A 35 6.62 23.86 62.43
C ALA A 35 5.19 24.36 62.09
N THR A 36 4.74 25.44 62.74
CA THR A 36 3.36 25.92 62.64
C THR A 36 3.11 26.87 61.47
N LEU A 37 4.12 27.62 61.00
CA LEU A 37 3.90 28.71 60.04
C LEU A 37 4.75 28.56 58.77
N PHE A 38 6.07 28.42 58.88
CA PHE A 38 6.94 28.36 57.70
C PHE A 38 6.71 27.10 56.87
N LYS A 39 6.62 25.93 57.51
CA LYS A 39 6.37 24.65 56.82
C LYS A 39 5.04 24.61 56.06
N PRO A 40 3.88 25.00 56.65
CA PRO A 40 2.62 25.01 55.90
C PRO A 40 2.58 26.08 54.80
N ILE A 41 3.17 27.25 55.00
CA ILE A 41 3.21 28.30 53.96
C ILE A 41 4.01 27.83 52.74
N ASN A 42 5.20 27.28 52.95
CA ASN A 42 6.02 26.77 51.85
C ASN A 42 5.31 25.65 51.10
N ARG A 43 4.65 24.73 51.81
CA ARG A 43 3.85 23.65 51.19
C ARG A 43 2.72 24.19 50.30
N ILE A 44 2.04 25.26 50.73
CA ILE A 44 0.97 25.88 49.93
C ILE A 44 1.55 26.57 48.69
N LEU A 45 2.72 27.22 48.83
CA LEU A 45 3.40 27.90 47.74
C LEU A 45 3.86 26.88 46.68
N GLU A 46 4.51 25.79 47.09
CA GLU A 46 4.90 24.69 46.22
C GLU A 46 3.69 24.04 45.54
N GLU A 47 2.59 23.80 46.26
CA GLU A 47 1.38 23.21 45.68
C GLU A 47 0.74 24.14 44.64
N ARG A 48 0.73 25.47 44.87
CA ARG A 48 0.25 26.47 43.90
C ARG A 48 1.15 26.55 42.67
N GLU A 49 2.45 26.52 42.87
CA GLU A 49 3.45 26.54 41.81
C GLU A 49 3.36 25.26 40.96
N ARG A 50 3.22 24.10 41.61
CA ARG A 50 3.00 22.80 40.96
C ARG A 50 1.69 22.76 40.20
N ARG A 51 0.59 23.28 40.74
CA ARG A 51 -0.70 23.34 40.04
C ARG A 51 -0.67 24.28 38.84
N THR A 52 -0.01 25.42 38.96
CA THR A 52 0.09 26.41 37.87
C THR A 52 1.01 25.92 36.76
N ARG A 53 2.24 25.50 37.11
CA ARG A 53 3.19 24.99 36.12
C ARG A 53 2.81 23.63 35.57
N GLY A 54 2.29 22.73 36.42
CA GLY A 54 1.81 21.40 36.01
C GLY A 54 0.71 21.50 34.98
N ARG A 55 -0.29 22.38 35.18
CA ARG A 55 -1.34 22.60 34.19
C ARG A 55 -0.80 23.08 32.84
N SER A 56 0.17 23.99 32.83
CA SER A 56 0.80 24.46 31.59
C SER A 56 1.68 23.39 30.93
N GLY A 57 2.39 22.58 31.71
CA GLY A 57 3.21 21.47 31.23
C GLY A 57 2.34 20.36 30.61
N ASP A 58 1.32 19.92 31.33
CA ASP A 58 0.38 18.88 30.90
C ASP A 58 -0.38 19.30 29.63
N ALA A 59 -0.77 20.57 29.52
CA ALA A 59 -1.40 21.10 28.32
C ALA A 59 -0.45 21.08 27.12
N ARG A 60 0.82 21.48 27.30
CA ARG A 60 1.84 21.44 26.24
C ARG A 60 2.16 20.02 25.81
N ASP A 61 2.30 19.10 26.75
CA ASP A 61 2.55 17.69 26.44
C ASP A 61 1.35 17.03 25.77
N THR A 62 0.13 17.39 26.16
CA THR A 62 -1.09 16.93 25.49
C THR A 62 -1.14 17.44 24.05
N LEU A 63 -0.87 18.74 23.83
CA LEU A 63 -0.83 19.31 22.48
C LEU A 63 0.24 18.63 21.62
N ARG A 64 1.45 18.43 22.16
CA ARG A 64 2.53 17.72 21.45
C ARG A 64 2.11 16.31 21.06
N ARG A 65 1.51 15.55 21.98
CA ARG A 65 1.02 14.18 21.69
C ARG A 65 -0.10 14.17 20.66
N VAL A 66 -0.98 15.17 20.66
CA VAL A 66 -2.03 15.30 19.64
C VAL A 66 -1.40 15.57 18.28
N GLU A 67 -0.47 16.51 18.19
CA GLU A 67 0.24 16.86 16.96
C GLU A 67 1.06 15.67 16.42
N GLU A 68 1.77 14.94 17.27
CA GLU A 68 2.49 13.72 16.90
C GLU A 68 1.53 12.65 16.33
N LYS A 69 0.40 12.41 17.01
CA LYS A 69 -0.61 11.45 16.54
C LYS A 69 -1.25 11.88 15.24
N LEU A 70 -1.50 13.18 15.06
CA LEU A 70 -2.11 13.73 13.85
C LEU A 70 -1.15 13.60 12.66
N ASN A 71 0.12 13.94 12.86
CA ASN A 71 1.18 13.71 11.87
C ASN A 71 1.34 12.22 11.51
N LEU A 72 1.32 11.33 12.50
CA LEU A 72 1.39 9.88 12.25
C LEU A 72 0.16 9.39 11.47
N TYR A 73 -1.03 9.86 11.84
CA TYR A 73 -2.28 9.52 11.16
C TYR A 73 -2.26 9.99 9.70
N GLU A 74 -1.87 11.23 9.43
CA GLU A 74 -1.78 11.78 8.08
C GLU A 74 -0.76 11.02 7.22
N ARG A 75 0.41 10.69 7.78
CA ARG A 75 1.43 9.86 7.11
C ARG A 75 0.87 8.48 6.77
N THR A 76 0.30 7.80 7.74
CA THR A 76 -0.28 6.45 7.54
C THR A 76 -1.38 6.47 6.49
N LEU A 77 -2.23 7.51 6.48
CA LEU A 77 -3.28 7.67 5.50
C LEU A 77 -2.72 7.91 4.08
N ARG A 78 -1.66 8.72 3.97
CA ARG A 78 -0.98 8.95 2.69
C ARG A 78 -0.32 7.69 2.16
N ASP A 79 0.35 6.95 3.03
CA ASP A 79 1.03 5.70 2.69
C ASP A 79 0.01 4.63 2.27
N ALA A 80 -1.09 4.47 3.01
CA ALA A 80 -2.17 3.56 2.66
C ALA A 80 -2.81 3.89 1.30
N ARG A 81 -3.01 5.18 0.98
CA ARG A 81 -3.50 5.61 -0.34
C ARG A 81 -2.49 5.29 -1.43
N SER A 82 -1.21 5.58 -1.22
CA SER A 82 -0.15 5.28 -2.18
C SER A 82 -0.06 3.78 -2.45
N GLU A 83 -0.14 2.96 -1.40
CA GLU A 83 -0.12 1.51 -1.53
C GLU A 83 -1.37 0.98 -2.24
N GLY A 84 -2.54 1.54 -1.95
CA GLY A 84 -3.77 1.23 -2.67
C GLY A 84 -3.67 1.52 -4.17
N TYR A 85 -3.12 2.67 -4.55
CA TYR A 85 -2.87 2.99 -5.96
C TYR A 85 -1.85 2.05 -6.59
N ARG A 86 -0.78 1.70 -5.86
CA ARG A 86 0.24 0.76 -6.35
C ARG A 86 -0.36 -0.62 -6.62
N LEU A 87 -1.20 -1.11 -5.72
CA LEU A 87 -1.90 -2.39 -5.89
C LEU A 87 -2.87 -2.34 -7.07
N MET A 88 -3.68 -1.29 -7.19
CA MET A 88 -4.59 -1.12 -8.33
C MET A 88 -3.84 -1.10 -9.67
N GLU A 89 -2.70 -0.42 -9.73
CA GLU A 89 -1.90 -0.37 -10.96
C GLU A 89 -1.26 -1.73 -11.27
N GLN A 90 -0.79 -2.47 -10.27
CA GLN A 90 -0.26 -3.83 -10.44
C GLN A 90 -1.32 -4.81 -10.95
N GLU A 91 -2.53 -4.77 -10.38
CA GLU A 91 -3.66 -5.59 -10.81
C GLU A 91 -4.05 -5.22 -12.25
N ARG A 92 -4.14 -3.93 -12.56
CA ARG A 92 -4.45 -3.45 -13.91
C ARG A 92 -3.39 -3.90 -14.93
N ALA A 93 -2.11 -3.75 -14.61
CA ALA A 93 -1.01 -4.18 -15.47
C ALA A 93 -1.00 -5.70 -15.68
N THR A 94 -1.36 -6.47 -14.66
CA THR A 94 -1.47 -7.93 -14.75
C THR A 94 -2.68 -8.34 -15.62
N ALA A 95 -3.84 -7.73 -15.40
CA ALA A 95 -5.03 -7.96 -16.23
C ALA A 95 -4.79 -7.59 -17.71
N LEU A 96 -4.08 -6.49 -17.98
CA LEU A 96 -3.71 -6.10 -19.34
C LEU A 96 -2.76 -7.12 -19.98
N ARG A 97 -1.74 -7.60 -19.25
CA ARG A 97 -0.83 -8.65 -19.73
C ARG A 97 -1.56 -9.95 -20.02
N GLU A 98 -2.42 -10.41 -19.11
CA GLU A 98 -3.22 -11.62 -19.33
C GLU A 98 -4.16 -11.49 -20.52
N ARG A 99 -4.81 -10.33 -20.67
CA ARG A 99 -5.64 -10.04 -21.84
C ARG A 99 -4.82 -10.13 -23.12
N GLN A 100 -3.63 -9.53 -23.14
CA GLN A 100 -2.76 -9.55 -24.31
C GLN A 100 -2.33 -10.98 -24.66
N ILE A 101 -1.92 -11.77 -23.67
CA ILE A 101 -1.56 -13.19 -23.85
C ILE A 101 -2.73 -13.98 -24.45
N LYS A 102 -3.95 -13.81 -23.93
CA LYS A 102 -5.14 -14.49 -24.45
C LYS A 102 -5.47 -14.07 -25.89
N LEU A 103 -5.33 -12.78 -26.21
CA LEU A 103 -5.55 -12.29 -27.57
C LEU A 103 -4.52 -12.82 -28.54
N ASP A 104 -3.24 -12.86 -28.15
CA ASP A 104 -2.17 -13.36 -29.01
C ASP A 104 -2.28 -14.87 -29.22
N ALA A 105 -2.60 -15.63 -28.16
CA ALA A 105 -2.89 -17.07 -28.29
C ALA A 105 -4.08 -17.33 -29.23
N GLY A 106 -5.17 -16.57 -29.10
CA GLY A 106 -6.32 -16.71 -30.00
C GLY A 106 -5.99 -16.34 -31.45
N ARG A 107 -5.16 -15.31 -31.67
CA ARG A 107 -4.67 -14.96 -33.02
C ARG A 107 -3.79 -16.05 -33.62
N GLU A 108 -2.92 -16.66 -32.82
CA GLU A 108 -2.07 -17.76 -33.26
C GLU A 108 -2.91 -19.00 -33.63
N GLU A 109 -3.91 -19.34 -32.81
CA GLU A 109 -4.83 -20.45 -33.09
C GLU A 109 -5.63 -20.23 -34.37
N ILE A 110 -6.20 -19.03 -34.55
CA ILE A 110 -6.89 -18.65 -35.79
C ILE A 110 -5.94 -18.73 -36.98
N GLY A 111 -4.71 -18.20 -36.85
CA GLY A 111 -3.70 -18.24 -37.90
C GLY A 111 -3.36 -19.68 -38.31
N ARG A 112 -3.19 -20.57 -37.33
CA ARG A 112 -2.94 -22.00 -37.55
C ARG A 112 -4.11 -22.69 -38.24
N SER A 113 -5.34 -22.45 -37.78
CA SER A 113 -6.55 -23.02 -38.38
C SER A 113 -6.74 -22.54 -39.82
N VAL A 114 -6.49 -21.26 -40.11
CA VAL A 114 -6.56 -20.73 -41.48
C VAL A 114 -5.49 -21.35 -42.38
N ALA A 115 -4.28 -21.58 -41.88
CA ALA A 115 -3.22 -22.25 -42.64
C ALA A 115 -3.62 -23.71 -42.96
N GLU A 116 -4.09 -24.46 -41.96
CA GLU A 116 -4.53 -25.85 -42.13
C GLU A 116 -5.72 -25.98 -43.10
N GLN A 117 -6.69 -25.07 -43.02
CA GLN A 117 -7.81 -25.04 -43.96
C GLN A 117 -7.36 -24.71 -45.38
N LYS A 118 -6.40 -23.78 -45.55
CA LYS A 118 -5.82 -23.49 -46.86
C LYS A 118 -5.11 -24.69 -47.46
N ASP A 119 -4.33 -25.42 -46.66
CA ASP A 119 -3.64 -26.62 -47.10
C ASP A 119 -4.65 -27.72 -47.50
N THR A 120 -5.73 -27.87 -46.74
CA THR A 120 -6.83 -28.79 -47.06
C THR A 120 -7.52 -28.42 -48.38
N ILE A 121 -7.81 -27.12 -48.59
CA ILE A 121 -8.40 -26.64 -49.85
C ILE A 121 -7.45 -26.90 -51.02
N ASN A 122 -6.15 -26.63 -50.87
CA ASN A 122 -5.17 -26.89 -51.92
C ASN A 122 -5.11 -28.38 -52.29
N ALA A 123 -5.15 -29.27 -51.29
CA ALA A 123 -5.20 -30.72 -51.53
C ALA A 123 -6.49 -31.15 -52.24
N GLN A 124 -7.63 -30.57 -51.87
CA GLN A 124 -8.92 -30.82 -52.55
C GLN A 124 -8.90 -30.32 -53.99
N VAL A 125 -8.31 -29.16 -54.26
CA VAL A 125 -8.16 -28.62 -55.63
C VAL A 125 -7.30 -29.54 -56.50
N GLU A 126 -6.20 -30.07 -55.97
CA GLU A 126 -5.34 -30.98 -56.74
C GLU A 126 -6.06 -32.31 -57.03
N SER A 127 -6.74 -32.89 -56.02
CA SER A 127 -7.54 -34.10 -56.21
C SER A 127 -8.69 -33.90 -57.21
N ALA A 128 -9.36 -32.75 -57.17
CA ALA A 128 -10.40 -32.40 -58.13
C ALA A 128 -9.83 -32.23 -59.55
N ARG A 129 -8.62 -31.65 -59.70
CA ARG A 129 -7.92 -31.57 -60.99
C ARG A 129 -7.57 -32.94 -61.55
N GLU A 130 -7.09 -33.85 -60.73
CA GLU A 130 -6.80 -35.24 -61.14
C GLU A 130 -8.06 -35.97 -61.60
N THR A 131 -9.15 -35.83 -60.84
CA THR A 131 -10.45 -36.43 -61.17
C THR A 131 -10.98 -35.89 -62.49
N LEU A 132 -10.97 -34.56 -62.68
CA LEU A 132 -11.40 -33.93 -63.93
C LEU A 132 -10.56 -34.36 -65.13
N LYS A 133 -9.24 -34.53 -64.97
CA LYS A 133 -8.37 -35.07 -66.04
C LYS A 133 -8.79 -36.50 -66.40
N ALA A 134 -9.02 -37.36 -65.41
CA ALA A 134 -9.43 -38.74 -65.64
C ALA A 134 -10.82 -38.83 -66.34
N GLU A 135 -11.79 -38.05 -65.86
CA GLU A 135 -13.12 -37.96 -66.49
C GLU A 135 -13.04 -37.40 -67.91
N SER A 136 -12.22 -36.37 -68.14
CA SER A 136 -12.03 -35.80 -69.48
C SER A 136 -11.49 -36.83 -70.48
N VAL A 137 -10.55 -37.69 -70.05
CA VAL A 137 -10.03 -38.79 -70.89
C VAL A 137 -11.11 -39.83 -71.19
N GLN A 138 -11.94 -40.18 -70.21
CA GLN A 138 -13.06 -41.11 -70.42
C GLN A 138 -14.09 -40.54 -71.40
N ILE A 139 -14.50 -39.28 -71.22
CA ILE A 139 -15.47 -38.62 -72.11
C ILE A 139 -14.90 -38.51 -73.53
N ALA A 140 -13.62 -38.15 -73.69
CA ALA A 140 -12.97 -38.10 -74.98
C ALA A 140 -12.93 -39.49 -75.68
N ALA A 141 -12.70 -40.56 -74.92
CA ALA A 141 -12.74 -41.93 -75.45
C ALA A 141 -14.14 -42.33 -75.90
N GLU A 142 -15.18 -41.96 -75.14
CA GLU A 142 -16.59 -42.23 -75.48
C GLU A 142 -17.01 -41.48 -76.75
N ILE A 143 -16.68 -40.19 -76.86
CA ILE A 143 -16.94 -39.38 -78.05
C ILE A 143 -16.19 -39.98 -79.27
N GLY A 144 -14.91 -40.32 -79.10
CA GLY A 144 -14.11 -40.92 -80.17
C GLY A 144 -14.69 -42.26 -80.66
N ALA A 145 -15.14 -43.11 -79.74
CA ALA A 145 -15.80 -44.37 -80.08
C ALA A 145 -17.13 -44.16 -80.81
N HIS A 146 -17.90 -43.14 -80.41
CA HIS A 146 -19.17 -42.79 -81.07
C HIS A 146 -18.96 -42.28 -82.50
N ILE A 147 -17.96 -41.42 -82.73
CA ILE A 147 -17.62 -40.90 -84.06
C ILE A 147 -17.06 -42.00 -84.96
N LEU A 148 -16.15 -42.84 -84.46
CA LEU A 148 -15.43 -43.85 -85.25
C LEU A 148 -16.20 -45.18 -85.40
N HIS A 149 -17.37 -45.35 -84.76
CA HIS A 149 -18.17 -46.59 -84.75
C HIS A 149 -17.36 -47.86 -84.37
N ARG A 150 -16.25 -47.70 -83.65
CA ARG A 150 -15.34 -48.76 -83.19
C ARG A 150 -14.80 -48.40 -81.81
N PRO A 151 -14.63 -49.35 -80.87
CA PRO A 151 -14.07 -49.05 -79.56
C PRO A 151 -12.63 -48.53 -79.69
N VAL A 152 -12.38 -47.33 -79.15
CA VAL A 152 -11.04 -46.74 -79.00
C VAL A 152 -10.61 -46.95 -77.55
N SER A 153 -9.47 -47.62 -77.31
CA SER A 153 -9.03 -47.90 -75.93
C SER A 153 -8.48 -46.63 -75.26
N PRO A 154 -8.73 -46.41 -73.96
CA PRO A 154 -8.24 -45.24 -73.22
C PRO A 154 -6.72 -45.06 -73.26
N SER A 155 -5.96 -46.15 -73.43
CA SER A 155 -4.50 -46.17 -73.54
C SER A 155 -3.94 -45.53 -74.81
N ALA A 156 -4.72 -45.43 -75.89
CA ALA A 156 -4.28 -44.81 -77.14
C ALA A 156 -4.31 -43.28 -77.08
N ILE A 157 -5.19 -42.71 -76.25
CA ILE A 157 -5.43 -41.26 -76.13
C ILE A 157 -4.45 -40.62 -75.13
N SER A 158 -4.10 -41.31 -74.05
CA SER A 158 -3.11 -40.84 -73.07
C SER A 158 -1.71 -40.66 -73.68
N GLY A 159 -1.34 -41.48 -74.68
CA GLY A 159 -0.08 -41.35 -75.42
C GLY A 159 0.02 -40.11 -76.32
N LEU A 160 -1.10 -39.50 -76.71
CA LEU A 160 -1.14 -38.27 -77.52
C LEU A 160 -1.06 -37.00 -76.67
N SER A 161 -1.47 -37.06 -75.40
CA SER A 161 -1.48 -35.92 -74.46
C SER A 161 -0.12 -35.63 -73.80
N SER A 162 0.83 -36.56 -73.82
CA SER A 162 2.14 -36.42 -73.15
C SER A 162 3.23 -35.78 -74.03
N GLY A 163 2.88 -35.36 -75.26
CA GLY A 163 3.83 -34.86 -76.28
C GLY A 163 3.75 -33.36 -76.58
N ALA A 164 3.11 -32.55 -75.73
CA ALA A 164 3.02 -31.09 -75.86
C ALA A 164 3.22 -30.39 -74.52
#